data_AF-A0A915PMH6-F1
#
_entry.id   AF-A0A915PMH6-F1
#
_cell.length_a   1.000
_cell.length_b   1.000
_cell.length_c   1.000
_cell.angle_alpha   90.00
_cell.angle_beta   90.00
_cell.angle_gamma   90.00
#
_symmetry.space_group_name_H-M   'P 1'
#
loop_
_entity.id
_entity.type
_entity.pdbx_description
1 polymer ?
#
loop_
_entity_poly.entity_id
_entity_poly.type
_entity_poly.pdbx_seq_one_letter_code
_entity_poly.pdbx_strand_id
1 'polypeptide(L)'
;MDENEGANATVHIMIFYEVCPETTRSFVHYPQTVTGAEAHSIIAVNGKCVPNASPIGNIKQPTYVCKATGSWDMVNGECHCNKGHASSTKFNTCTGK
;
A
#
# COMPACT_ATOMS: atom_id res chain seq x y z
N MET A 1 25.45 -8.78 -56.83
CA MET A 1 25.27 -8.06 -55.55
C MET A 1 23.79 -8.12 -55.28
N ASP A 2 23.38 -8.77 -54.19
CA ASP A 2 22.19 -8.47 -53.39
C ASP A 2 22.07 -9.55 -52.30
N GLU A 3 22.83 -9.38 -51.22
CA GLU A 3 22.56 -10.02 -49.92
C GLU A 3 21.34 -9.31 -49.33
N ASN A 4 20.13 -9.86 -49.52
CA ASN A 4 18.97 -9.47 -48.72
C ASN A 4 19.00 -10.24 -47.39
N GLU A 5 19.91 -9.84 -46.52
CA GLU A 5 19.86 -10.19 -45.10
C GLU A 5 18.71 -9.39 -44.49
N GLY A 6 17.54 -10.03 -44.37
CA GLY A 6 16.34 -9.43 -43.77
C GLY A 6 16.66 -8.93 -42.36
N ALA A 7 16.70 -7.61 -42.19
CA ALA A 7 16.99 -6.97 -40.91
C ALA A 7 15.94 -7.38 -39.86
N ASN A 8 16.31 -8.28 -38.95
CA ASN A 8 15.51 -8.61 -37.78
C ASN A 8 15.56 -7.42 -36.81
N ALA A 9 14.56 -6.55 -36.90
CA ALA A 9 14.39 -5.44 -35.98
C ALA A 9 13.72 -5.93 -34.68
N THR A 10 14.48 -5.90 -33.57
CA THR A 10 13.94 -6.25 -32.24
C THR A 10 13.21 -5.03 -31.65
N VAL A 11 11.92 -5.19 -31.33
CA VAL A 11 11.14 -4.18 -30.60
C VAL A 11 11.38 -4.34 -29.11
N HIS A 12 11.79 -3.27 -28.43
CA HIS A 12 11.98 -3.26 -26.98
C HIS A 12 10.77 -2.61 -26.31
N ILE A 13 10.04 -3.38 -25.49
CA ILE A 13 8.84 -2.93 -24.77
C ILE A 13 9.19 -2.82 -23.29
N MET A 14 8.89 -1.68 -22.68
CA MET A 14 8.98 -1.48 -21.22
C MET A 14 7.58 -1.32 -20.66
N ILE A 15 7.21 -2.19 -19.72
CA ILE A 15 5.91 -2.15 -19.04
C ILE A 15 6.10 -1.48 -17.69
N PHE A 16 5.36 -0.40 -17.45
CA PHE A 16 5.31 0.30 -16.17
C PHE A 16 3.92 0.15 -15.55
N TYR A 17 3.87 0.12 -14.22
CA TYR A 17 2.62 0.11 -13.47
C TYR A 17 2.74 1.03 -12.26
N GLU A 18 1.63 1.68 -11.92
CA GLU A 18 1.54 2.50 -10.72
C GLU A 18 1.23 1.63 -9.50
N VAL A 19 1.83 1.99 -8.37
CA VAL A 19 1.61 1.30 -7.09
C VAL A 19 1.38 2.32 -6.00
N CYS A 20 0.55 1.95 -5.03
CA CYS A 20 0.59 2.58 -3.73
C CYS A 20 1.68 1.87 -2.91
N PRO A 21 2.71 2.60 -2.43
CA PRO A 21 3.85 2.00 -1.74
C PRO A 21 3.43 1.44 -0.38
N GLU A 22 4.19 0.47 0.13
CA GLU A 22 4.01 -0.02 1.50
C GLU A 22 4.12 1.14 2.49
N THR A 23 3.17 1.22 3.43
CA THR A 23 3.16 2.31 4.42
C THR A 23 2.55 1.87 5.74
N THR A 24 3.06 2.42 6.83
CA THR A 24 2.43 2.31 8.15
C THR A 24 1.95 3.68 8.60
N ARG A 25 0.65 3.83 8.85
CA ARG A 25 0.02 5.08 9.30
C ARG A 25 -1.00 4.80 10.39
N SER A 26 -1.04 5.66 11.41
CA SER A 26 -1.95 5.52 12.55
C SER A 26 -1.92 4.10 13.17
N PHE A 27 -0.71 3.55 13.31
CA PHE A 27 -0.46 2.19 13.82
C PHE A 27 -1.10 1.05 13.00
N VAL A 28 -1.39 1.30 11.73
CA VAL A 28 -1.87 0.31 10.75
C VAL A 28 -0.86 0.17 9.62
N HIS A 29 -0.46 -1.05 9.32
CA HIS A 29 0.36 -1.42 8.18
C HIS A 29 -0.52 -1.74 6.96
N TYR A 30 -0.21 -1.08 5.84
CA TYR A 30 -0.77 -1.34 4.51
C TYR A 30 0.33 -1.84 3.57
N PRO A 31 0.16 -3.02 2.96
CA PRO A 31 1.15 -3.55 2.03
C PRO A 31 1.20 -2.75 0.73
N GLN A 32 2.31 -2.87 -0.01
CA GLN A 32 2.37 -2.38 -1.38
C GLN A 32 1.21 -2.95 -2.21
N THR A 33 0.48 -2.08 -2.91
CA THR A 33 -0.71 -2.46 -3.67
C THR A 33 -0.64 -1.88 -5.08
N VAL A 34 -0.84 -2.71 -6.10
CA VAL A 34 -0.94 -2.25 -7.51
C VAL A 34 -2.26 -1.50 -7.70
N THR A 35 -2.23 -0.38 -8.41
CA THR A 35 -3.45 0.40 -8.67
C THR A 35 -4.40 -0.35 -9.62
N GLY A 36 -5.66 0.08 -9.69
CA GLY A 36 -6.60 -0.51 -10.65
C GLY A 36 -6.27 -0.09 -12.10
N ALA A 37 -6.69 -0.89 -13.07
CA ALA A 37 -6.37 -0.68 -14.49
C ALA A 37 -7.01 0.58 -15.09
N GLU A 38 -8.07 1.11 -14.48
CA GLU A 38 -8.79 2.28 -14.96
C GLU A 38 -8.21 3.57 -14.38
N ALA A 39 -8.21 4.65 -15.19
CA ALA A 39 -7.63 5.95 -14.84
C ALA A 39 -8.23 6.61 -13.59
N HIS A 40 -9.42 6.19 -13.17
CA HIS A 40 -10.12 6.70 -11.98
C HIS A 40 -10.40 5.60 -10.97
N SER A 41 -9.64 4.50 -11.03
CA SER A 41 -9.77 3.41 -10.08
C SER A 41 -9.44 3.86 -8.65
N ILE A 42 -10.24 3.35 -7.72
CA ILE A 42 -10.06 3.50 -6.28
C ILE A 42 -10.32 2.13 -5.68
N ILE A 43 -9.30 1.53 -5.07
CA ILE A 43 -9.42 0.20 -4.47
C ILE A 43 -9.29 0.31 -2.95
N ALA A 44 -10.22 -0.32 -2.23
CA ALA A 44 -10.17 -0.42 -0.78
C ALA A 44 -9.16 -1.49 -0.36
N VAL A 45 -8.28 -1.15 0.58
CA VAL A 45 -7.23 -2.02 1.08
C VAL A 45 -7.35 -2.10 2.59
N ASN A 46 -7.55 -3.32 3.07
CA ASN A 46 -7.60 -3.60 4.50
C ASN A 46 -6.18 -3.61 5.07
N GLY A 47 -5.96 -2.81 6.10
CA GLY A 47 -4.72 -2.75 6.83
C GLY A 47 -4.72 -3.71 8.02
N LYS A 48 -3.52 -3.93 8.56
CA LYS A 48 -3.31 -4.73 9.77
C LYS A 48 -2.71 -3.85 10.86
N CYS A 49 -3.24 -3.91 12.07
CA CYS A 49 -2.59 -3.24 13.20
C CYS A 49 -1.14 -3.72 13.35
N VAL A 50 -0.25 -2.79 13.69
CA VAL A 50 1.10 -3.13 14.11
C VAL A 50 1.08 -4.05 15.33
N PRO A 51 2.17 -4.79 15.61
CA PRO A 51 2.25 -5.64 16.79
C PRO A 51 1.88 -4.88 18.06
N ASN A 52 1.15 -5.55 18.95
CA ASN A 52 0.68 -5.00 20.22
C ASN A 52 -0.28 -3.81 20.10
N ALA A 53 -0.97 -3.67 18.97
CA ALA A 53 -2.06 -2.71 18.80
C ALA A 53 -3.35 -3.43 18.40
N SER A 54 -4.49 -2.82 18.72
CA SER A 54 -5.83 -3.30 18.35
C SER A 54 -6.64 -2.18 17.70
N PRO A 55 -7.58 -2.50 16.79
CA PRO A 55 -8.48 -1.51 16.20
C PRO A 55 -9.33 -0.84 17.28
N ILE A 56 -9.69 0.42 17.05
CA ILE A 56 -10.56 1.18 17.97
C ILE A 56 -12.03 1.09 17.53
N GLY A 57 -12.92 1.01 18.51
CA GLY A 57 -14.36 1.09 18.31
C GLY A 57 -14.92 -0.14 17.59
N ASN A 58 -15.91 0.07 16.71
CA ASN A 58 -16.57 -1.00 15.97
C ASN A 58 -15.85 -1.36 14.65
N ILE A 59 -14.67 -0.79 14.39
CA ILE A 59 -13.91 -1.05 13.17
C ILE A 59 -13.16 -2.37 13.34
N LYS A 60 -13.57 -3.39 12.59
CA LYS A 60 -12.90 -4.69 12.61
C LYS A 60 -11.56 -4.67 11.85
N GLN A 61 -11.50 -3.91 10.76
CA GLN A 61 -10.32 -3.77 9.91
C GLN A 61 -10.20 -2.31 9.43
N PRO A 62 -9.13 -1.60 9.79
CA PRO A 62 -8.84 -0.29 9.21
C PRO A 62 -8.67 -0.39 7.70
N THR A 63 -9.19 0.60 6.98
CA THR A 63 -9.24 0.60 5.52
C THR A 63 -8.72 1.92 4.96
N TYR A 64 -7.78 1.81 4.04
CA TYR A 64 -7.33 2.91 3.18
C TYR A 64 -7.74 2.64 1.75
N VAL A 65 -7.76 3.68 0.92
CA VAL A 65 -7.96 3.54 -0.51
C VAL A 65 -6.68 3.86 -1.27
N CYS A 66 -6.32 2.97 -2.19
CA CYS A 66 -5.26 3.17 -3.17
C CYS A 66 -5.89 3.71 -4.46
N LYS A 67 -5.46 4.90 -4.88
CA LYS A 67 -5.94 5.58 -6.09
C LYS A 67 -5.10 5.18 -7.31
N ALA A 68 -5.68 5.31 -8.50
CA ALA A 68 -4.99 5.16 -9.79
C ALA A 68 -3.65 5.94 -9.89
N THR A 69 -3.52 7.05 -9.17
CA THR A 69 -2.31 7.89 -9.09
C THR A 69 -1.21 7.35 -8.16
N GLY A 70 -1.38 6.17 -7.58
CA GLY A 70 -0.43 5.60 -6.60
C GLY A 70 -0.51 6.25 -5.22
N SER A 71 -1.50 7.12 -4.97
CA SER A 71 -1.67 7.80 -3.70
C SER A 71 -2.64 7.05 -2.77
N TRP A 72 -2.35 7.16 -1.48
CA TRP A 72 -3.15 6.62 -0.39
C TRP A 72 -4.05 7.68 0.22
N ASP A 73 -5.32 7.35 0.47
CA ASP A 73 -6.23 8.16 1.29
C ASP A 73 -6.91 7.34 2.39
N MET A 74 -7.07 7.96 3.56
CA MET A 74 -7.72 7.35 4.71
C MET A 74 -9.24 7.35 4.52
N VAL A 75 -9.88 6.19 4.72
CA VAL A 75 -11.34 6.09 4.81
C VAL A 75 -11.75 5.86 6.26
N ASN A 76 -11.19 4.84 6.89
CA ASN A 76 -11.54 4.50 8.25
C ASN A 76 -10.43 3.75 8.99
N GLY A 77 -10.46 3.88 10.31
CA GLY A 77 -9.72 3.00 11.20
C GLY A 77 -8.28 3.43 11.47
N GLU A 78 -7.96 3.36 12.74
CA GLU A 78 -6.63 3.44 13.31
C GLU A 78 -6.54 2.35 14.38
N CYS A 79 -5.32 2.01 14.79
CA CYS A 79 -5.10 1.10 15.89
C CYS A 79 -4.51 1.83 17.08
N HIS A 80 -4.81 1.35 18.29
CA HIS A 80 -4.19 1.82 19.52
C HIS A 80 -3.35 0.73 20.17
N CYS A 81 -2.24 1.13 20.77
CA CYS A 81 -1.43 0.21 21.55
C CYS A 81 -2.27 -0.43 22.66
N ASN A 82 -2.12 -1.73 22.80
CA ASN A 82 -2.74 -2.53 23.84
C ASN A 82 -2.24 -2.08 25.21
N LYS A 83 -3.01 -2.39 26.26
CA LYS A 83 -2.62 -2.12 27.64
C LYS A 83 -1.21 -2.68 27.92
N GLY A 84 -0.37 -1.87 28.58
CA GLY A 84 1.02 -2.23 28.89
C GLY A 84 2.05 -1.90 27.81
N HIS A 85 1.63 -1.38 26.65
CA HIS A 85 2.52 -0.94 25.58
C HIS A 85 2.53 0.58 25.46
N ALA A 86 3.70 1.16 25.20
CA ALA A 86 3.86 2.58 24.90
C ALA A 86 3.88 2.80 23.37
N SER A 87 3.22 3.87 22.91
CA SER A 87 3.23 4.25 21.51
C SER A 87 4.48 5.04 21.15
N SER A 88 5.09 4.69 20.02
CA SER A 88 6.10 5.50 19.36
C SER A 88 5.55 6.00 18.04
N THR A 89 4.94 7.19 18.07
CA THR A 89 4.30 7.81 16.89
C THR A 89 5.30 8.04 15.76
N LYS A 90 6.58 8.29 16.09
CA LYS A 90 7.64 8.48 15.10
C LYS A 90 7.86 7.24 14.22
N PHE A 91 7.69 6.05 14.78
CA PHE A 91 7.93 4.78 14.10
C PHE A 91 6.64 3.97 13.86
N ASN A 92 5.49 4.48 14.28
CA ASN A 92 4.21 3.75 14.31
C ASN A 92 4.33 2.38 15.01
N THR A 93 5.05 2.30 16.13
CA THR A 93 5.23 1.05 16.87
C THR A 93 4.63 1.10 18.27
N CYS A 94 4.30 -0.09 18.81
CA CYS A 94 3.86 -0.28 20.18
C CYS A 94 4.83 -1.23 20.88
N THR A 95 5.65 -0.69 21.79
CA THR A 95 6.68 -1.45 22.52
C THR A 95 6.26 -1.65 23.97
N GLY A 96 6.54 -2.84 24.53
CA GLY A 96 6.30 -3.12 25.94
C GLY A 96 7.06 -2.13 26.82
N LYS A 97 6.43 -1.70 27.91
CA LYS A 97 7.12 -0.93 28.96
C LYS A 97 8.02 -1.81 29.80
#